data_AF-A0A971M5A6-F1
#
_entry.id   AF-A0A971M5A6-F1
#
_cell.length_a   1.000
_cell.length_b   1.000
_cell.length_c   1.000
_cell.angle_alpha   90.00
_cell.angle_beta   90.00
_cell.angle_gamma   90.00
#
_symmetry.space_group_name_H-M   'P 1'
#
loop_
_entity.id
_entity.type
_entity.pdbx_description
1 polymer ?
#
loop_
_entity_poly.entity_id
_entity_poly.type
_entity_poly.pdbx_seq_one_letter_code
_entity_poly.pdbx_strand_id
1 'polypeptide(L)'
;MTLELYVSTQLEEALTVQYERITDRKVRDTFVRRLEKQVETLLKDSLDWDLKEPTEAQLAYAVLVAKQLGIPLPSEARKSRFHAAMFLETYTPQVKKSMAPKEECAADTQAEVAQQLVMNRLNAQEE
;
A
#
# COMPACT_ATOMS: atom_id res chain seq x y z
N MET A 1 21.55 -19.68 -0.26
CA MET A 1 21.34 -19.74 1.21
C MET A 1 20.49 -20.96 1.50
N THR A 2 20.85 -21.77 2.49
CA THR A 2 20.05 -22.91 2.97
C THR A 2 19.48 -22.59 4.34
N LEU A 3 18.27 -23.08 4.63
CA LEU A 3 17.62 -22.96 5.93
C LEU A 3 17.54 -24.37 6.54
N GLU A 4 18.17 -24.58 7.69
CA GLU A 4 18.11 -25.85 8.41
C GLU A 4 17.02 -25.77 9.47
N LEU A 5 16.01 -26.64 9.35
CA LEU A 5 14.87 -26.71 10.24
C LEU A 5 14.85 -28.06 10.94
N TYR A 6 14.71 -28.04 12.27
CA TYR A 6 14.55 -29.27 13.03
C TYR A 6 13.21 -29.93 12.73
N VAL A 7 13.25 -31.22 12.40
CA VAL A 7 12.08 -32.10 12.30
C VAL A 7 12.30 -33.21 13.33
N SER A 8 11.26 -33.56 14.09
CA SER A 8 11.39 -34.65 15.05
C SER A 8 11.65 -35.97 14.33
N THR A 9 12.48 -36.84 14.91
CA THR A 9 12.81 -38.16 14.34
C THR A 9 11.56 -38.96 13.98
N GLN A 10 10.54 -38.96 14.85
CA GLN A 10 9.28 -39.65 14.59
C GLN A 10 8.55 -39.13 13.34
N LEU A 11 8.59 -37.82 13.09
CA LEU A 11 7.95 -37.22 11.91
C LEU A 11 8.76 -37.50 10.64
N GLU A 12 10.09 -37.44 10.73
CA GLU A 12 10.99 -37.77 9.62
C GLU A 12 10.80 -39.23 9.14
N GLU A 13 10.74 -40.18 10.08
CA GLU A 13 10.46 -41.59 9.78
C GLU A 13 9.10 -41.76 9.11
N ALA A 14 8.05 -41.12 9.64
CA ALA A 14 6.71 -41.21 9.08
C ALA A 14 6.63 -40.63 7.66
N LEU A 15 7.30 -39.50 7.40
CA LEU A 15 7.39 -38.90 6.06
C LEU A 15 8.12 -39.80 5.08
N THR A 16 9.20 -40.45 5.52
CA THR A 16 9.97 -41.39 4.71
C THR A 16 9.10 -42.58 4.29
N VAL A 17 8.42 -43.22 5.25
CA VAL A 17 7.50 -44.33 4.97
C VAL A 17 6.38 -43.90 4.02
N GLN A 18 5.81 -42.70 4.23
CA GLN A 18 4.77 -42.19 3.34
C GLN A 18 5.28 -41.99 1.92
N TYR A 19 6.47 -41.39 1.76
CA TYR A 19 7.07 -41.13 0.47
C TYR A 19 7.36 -42.44 -0.29
N GLU A 20 7.94 -43.42 0.40
CA GLU A 20 8.27 -44.74 -0.17
C GLU A 20 7.03 -45.56 -0.54
N ARG A 21 5.97 -45.50 0.29
CA ARG A 21 4.71 -46.22 0.04
C ARG A 21 4.01 -45.75 -1.23
N ILE A 22 4.23 -44.51 -1.67
CA ILE A 22 3.62 -43.98 -2.89
C ILE A 22 4.39 -44.49 -4.11
N THR A 23 3.87 -45.55 -4.73
CA THR A 23 4.46 -46.17 -5.93
C THR A 23 4.15 -45.39 -7.22
N ASP A 24 2.99 -44.75 -7.29
CA ASP A 24 2.60 -43.90 -8.42
C ASP A 24 3.33 -42.55 -8.39
N ARG A 25 4.10 -42.27 -9.45
CA ARG A 25 4.87 -41.03 -9.58
C ARG A 25 4.01 -39.76 -9.53
N LYS A 26 2.84 -39.74 -10.18
CA LYS A 26 1.96 -38.56 -10.19
C LYS A 26 1.39 -38.28 -8.79
N VAL A 27 1.05 -39.34 -8.06
CA VAL A 27 0.59 -39.20 -6.67
C VAL A 27 1.72 -38.66 -5.79
N ARG A 28 2.95 -39.15 -6.00
CA ARG A 28 4.13 -38.67 -5.28
C ARG A 28 4.42 -37.20 -5.55
N ASP A 29 4.39 -36.78 -6.82
CA ASP A 29 4.58 -35.38 -7.21
C ASP A 29 3.50 -34.48 -6.59
N THR A 30 2.25 -34.97 -6.50
CA THR A 30 1.15 -34.24 -5.86
C THR A 30 1.38 -34.06 -4.35
N PHE A 31 1.86 -35.10 -3.68
CA PHE A 31 2.22 -35.04 -2.26
C PHE A 31 3.33 -34.02 -2.01
N VAL A 32 4.41 -34.06 -2.79
CA VAL A 32 5.53 -33.11 -2.67
C VAL A 32 5.08 -31.68 -2.90
N ARG A 33 4.33 -31.41 -3.98
CA ARG A 33 3.81 -30.06 -4.27
C ARG A 33 2.92 -29.51 -3.16
N ARG A 34 2.11 -30.38 -2.53
CA ARG A 34 1.29 -29.98 -1.39
C ARG A 34 2.16 -29.58 -0.20
N LEU A 35 3.19 -30.37 0.11
CA LEU A 35 4.13 -30.07 1.19
C LEU A 35 4.87 -28.76 0.92
N GLU A 36 5.40 -28.57 -0.29
CA GLU A 36 6.05 -27.33 -0.73
C GLU A 36 5.16 -26.11 -0.51
N LYS A 37 3.90 -26.17 -0.95
CA LYS A 37 2.94 -25.06 -0.78
C LYS A 37 2.68 -24.75 0.69
N GLN A 38 2.57 -25.78 1.53
CA GLN A 38 2.34 -25.59 2.97
C GLN A 38 3.55 -24.93 3.63
N VAL A 39 4.76 -25.40 3.33
CA VAL A 39 6.01 -24.82 3.84
C VAL A 39 6.19 -23.39 3.35
N GLU A 40 5.96 -23.10 2.07
CA GLU A 40 6.03 -21.75 1.51
C GLU A 40 5.10 -20.77 2.24
N THR A 41 3.87 -21.20 2.51
CA THR A 41 2.89 -20.38 3.26
C THR A 41 3.38 -20.10 4.68
N LEU A 42 3.85 -21.12 5.39
CA LEU A 42 4.38 -20.98 6.75
C LEU A 42 5.60 -20.06 6.81
N LEU A 43 6.51 -20.17 5.84
CA LEU A 43 7.67 -19.29 5.73
C LEU A 43 7.26 -17.83 5.49
N LYS A 44 6.30 -17.59 4.58
CA LYS A 44 5.74 -16.25 4.35
C LYS A 44 5.13 -15.65 5.61
N ASP A 45 4.41 -16.45 6.39
CA ASP A 45 3.77 -16.00 7.62
C ASP A 45 4.78 -15.69 8.73
N SER A 46 5.93 -16.37 8.73
CA SER A 46 7.01 -16.22 9.71
C SER A 46 7.92 -15.00 9.46
N LEU A 47 7.80 -14.33 8.31
CA LEU A 47 8.55 -13.10 8.05
C LEU A 47 8.08 -11.95 8.94
N ASP A 48 9.00 -11.03 9.23
CA ASP A 48 8.65 -9.77 9.88
C ASP A 48 7.65 -8.97 9.03
N TRP A 49 6.78 -8.21 9.71
CA TRP A 49 5.66 -7.53 9.08
C TRP A 49 6.06 -6.55 7.98
N ASP A 50 7.23 -5.92 8.11
CA ASP A 50 7.78 -4.90 7.22
C ASP A 50 8.40 -5.49 5.93
N LEU A 51 8.87 -6.74 6.02
CA LEU A 51 9.38 -7.53 4.90
C LEU A 51 8.28 -8.19 4.06
N LYS A 52 7.06 -8.29 4.59
CA LYS A 52 5.91 -8.83 3.84
C LYS A 52 5.54 -7.93 2.67
N GLU A 53 4.77 -8.48 1.75
CA GLU A 53 4.17 -7.70 0.66
C GLU A 53 3.19 -6.66 1.23
N PRO A 54 3.09 -5.47 0.61
CA PRO A 54 2.10 -4.48 1.01
C PRO A 54 0.68 -5.03 0.80
N THR A 55 -0.26 -4.60 1.64
CA THR A 55 -1.65 -5.02 1.47
C THR A 55 -2.25 -4.45 0.18
N GLU A 56 -3.25 -5.11 -0.39
CA GLU A 56 -3.95 -4.60 -1.58
C GLU A 56 -4.46 -3.16 -1.39
N ALA A 57 -4.97 -2.85 -0.20
CA ALA A 57 -5.41 -1.51 0.16
C ALA A 57 -4.24 -0.49 0.18
N GLN A 58 -3.09 -0.86 0.75
CA GLN A 58 -1.89 -0.01 0.74
C GLN A 58 -1.39 0.23 -0.69
N LEU A 59 -1.34 -0.82 -1.52
CA LEU A 59 -0.94 -0.71 -2.92
C LEU A 59 -1.89 0.17 -3.72
N ALA A 60 -3.20 -0.06 -3.61
CA ALA A 60 -4.21 0.73 -4.30
C ALA A 60 -4.13 2.21 -3.89
N TYR A 61 -3.92 2.48 -2.61
CA TYR A 61 -3.76 3.85 -2.11
C TYR A 61 -2.46 4.49 -2.61
N ALA A 62 -1.35 3.76 -2.60
CA ALA A 62 -0.06 4.26 -3.11
C ALA A 62 -0.13 4.59 -4.61
N VAL A 63 -0.82 3.77 -5.40
CA VAL A 63 -1.08 4.03 -6.83
C VAL A 63 -1.92 5.30 -7.01
N LEU A 64 -2.93 5.51 -6.18
CA LEU A 64 -3.78 6.70 -6.23
C LEU A 64 -2.98 7.97 -5.89
N VAL A 65 -2.19 7.94 -4.81
CA VAL A 65 -1.31 9.04 -4.40
C VAL A 65 -0.29 9.38 -5.49
N ALA A 66 0.35 8.36 -6.07
CA ALA A 66 1.29 8.51 -7.18
C ALA A 66 0.64 9.21 -8.39
N LYS A 67 -0.57 8.78 -8.76
CA LYS A 67 -1.33 9.36 -9.87
C LYS A 67 -1.72 10.82 -9.61
N GLN A 68 -2.15 11.16 -8.40
CA GLN A 68 -2.56 12.52 -8.06
C GLN A 68 -1.41 13.51 -8.08
N LEU A 69 -0.22 13.07 -7.64
CA LEU A 69 0.99 13.91 -7.64
C LEU A 69 1.77 13.85 -8.95
N GLY A 70 1.37 13.01 -9.91
CA GLY A 70 2.09 12.82 -11.18
C GLY A 70 3.48 12.19 -11.02
N ILE A 71 3.71 11.46 -9.92
CA ILE A 71 4.98 10.79 -9.63
C ILE A 71 4.89 9.29 -9.92
N PRO A 72 5.99 8.63 -10.31
CA PRO A 72 6.00 7.18 -10.46
C PRO A 72 5.98 6.48 -9.09
N LEU A 73 5.26 5.37 -8.97
CA LEU A 73 5.32 4.49 -7.80
C LEU A 73 6.60 3.61 -7.87
N PRO A 74 7.54 3.74 -6.92
CA PRO A 74 8.78 2.95 -6.90
C PRO A 74 8.52 1.44 -6.90
N SER A 75 9.46 0.67 -7.46
CA SER A 75 9.30 -0.78 -7.60
C SER A 75 9.34 -1.50 -6.25
N GLU A 76 10.07 -0.93 -5.31
CA GLU A 76 10.28 -1.38 -3.94
C GLU A 76 8.99 -1.24 -3.13
N ALA A 77 8.28 -0.12 -3.29
CA ALA A 77 6.98 0.12 -2.69
C ALA A 77 5.90 -0.84 -3.19
N ARG A 78 6.12 -1.54 -4.31
CA ARG A 78 5.22 -2.59 -4.79
C ARG A 78 5.47 -3.95 -4.14
N LYS A 79 6.68 -4.18 -3.63
CA LYS A 79 7.16 -5.49 -3.17
C LYS A 79 7.29 -5.59 -1.66
N SER A 80 7.49 -4.47 -0.97
CA SER A 80 7.73 -4.43 0.47
C SER A 80 6.76 -3.49 1.16
N ARG A 81 6.15 -3.99 2.24
CA ARG A 81 5.24 -3.23 3.08
C ARG A 81 5.91 -2.03 3.72
N PHE A 82 7.15 -2.17 4.16
CA PHE A 82 7.97 -1.04 4.64
C PHE A 82 8.04 0.09 3.63
N HIS A 83 8.43 -0.22 2.38
CA HIS A 83 8.61 0.79 1.34
C HIS A 83 7.28 1.43 0.93
N ALA A 84 6.18 0.66 0.92
CA ALA A 84 4.85 1.21 0.69
C ALA A 84 4.44 2.19 1.81
N ALA A 85 4.70 1.84 3.07
CA ALA A 85 4.41 2.70 4.21
C ALA A 85 5.22 4.01 4.14
N MET A 86 6.52 3.92 3.89
CA MET A 86 7.39 5.09 3.71
C MET A 86 6.94 6.01 2.56
N PHE A 87 6.56 5.43 1.43
CA PHE A 87 6.02 6.18 0.29
C PHE A 87 4.73 6.93 0.71
N LEU A 88 3.79 6.23 1.34
CA LEU A 88 2.55 6.83 1.78
C LEU A 88 2.75 7.92 2.83
N GLU A 89 3.63 7.71 3.81
CA GLU A 89 3.98 8.72 4.82
C GLU A 89 4.55 9.99 4.19
N THR A 90 5.40 9.84 3.17
CA THR A 90 6.06 10.96 2.48
C THR A 90 5.08 11.79 1.62
N TYR A 91 4.18 11.13 0.90
CA TYR A 91 3.39 11.77 -0.17
C TYR A 91 1.92 12.03 0.18
N THR A 92 1.34 11.29 1.14
CA THR A 92 -0.05 11.51 1.59
C THR A 92 -0.30 12.94 2.10
N PRO A 93 0.61 13.58 2.87
CA PRO A 93 0.41 14.97 3.30
C PRO A 93 0.33 15.97 2.13
N GLN A 94 1.06 15.70 1.03
CA GLN A 94 1.10 16.57 -0.14
C GLN A 94 -0.21 16.50 -0.93
N VAL A 95 -0.77 15.29 -1.05
CA VAL A 95 -2.12 15.08 -1.60
C VAL A 95 -3.15 15.86 -0.79
N LYS A 96 -3.13 15.73 0.55
CA LYS A 96 -4.06 16.47 1.42
C LYS A 96 -3.95 17.98 1.24
N LYS A 97 -2.73 18.50 1.06
CA LYS A 97 -2.50 19.93 0.78
C LYS A 97 -3.04 20.35 -0.59
N SER A 98 -2.92 19.51 -1.62
CA SER A 98 -3.50 19.80 -2.95
C SER A 98 -5.03 19.72 -2.99
N MET A 99 -5.62 18.93 -2.10
CA MET A 99 -7.08 18.74 -1.99
C MET A 99 -7.75 19.68 -0.98
N ALA A 100 -6.96 20.36 -0.14
CA ALA A 100 -7.49 21.42 0.72
C ALA A 100 -8.16 22.46 -0.19
N PRO A 101 -9.38 22.92 0.13
CA PRO A 101 -9.97 24.04 -0.59
C PRO A 101 -8.96 25.17 -0.57
N LYS A 102 -8.61 25.71 -1.74
CA LYS A 102 -8.04 27.06 -1.73
C LYS A 102 -9.11 27.91 -1.05
N GLU A 103 -8.81 28.43 0.14
CA GLU A 103 -9.44 29.66 0.60
C GLU A 103 -9.03 30.73 -0.41
N GLU A 104 -9.71 30.76 -1.55
CA GLU A 104 -9.64 31.86 -2.49
C GLU A 104 -10.32 33.06 -1.82
N CYS A 105 -9.60 34.18 -1.77
CA CYS A 105 -10.00 35.52 -1.35
C CYS A 105 -11.29 36.00 -2.06
N ALA A 106 -12.43 35.38 -1.81
CA ALA A 106 -13.73 35.84 -2.31
C ALA A 106 -14.37 36.87 -1.35
N ALA A 107 -13.96 36.89 -0.08
CA ALA A 107 -14.47 37.82 0.91
C ALA A 107 -13.93 39.25 0.68
N ASP A 108 -12.64 39.38 0.33
CA ASP A 108 -12.01 40.70 0.14
C ASP A 108 -12.57 41.41 -1.11
N THR A 109 -12.81 40.69 -2.21
CA THR A 109 -13.34 41.27 -3.45
C THR A 109 -14.80 41.71 -3.33
N GLN A 110 -15.64 40.96 -2.61
CA GLN A 110 -17.05 41.36 -2.42
C GLN A 110 -17.20 42.54 -1.47
N ALA A 111 -16.36 42.62 -0.43
CA ALA A 111 -16.33 43.76 0.48
C ALA A 111 -15.84 45.05 -0.21
N GLU A 112 -14.80 44.97 -1.04
CA GLU A 112 -14.29 46.11 -1.82
C GLU A 112 -15.31 46.59 -2.86
N VAL A 113 -15.98 45.67 -3.56
CA VAL A 113 -17.04 46.02 -4.54
C VAL A 113 -18.25 46.67 -3.86
N ALA A 114 -18.65 46.17 -2.68
CA ALA A 114 -19.73 46.78 -1.90
C ALA A 114 -19.37 48.20 -1.42
N GLN A 115 -18.13 48.40 -0.96
CA GLN A 115 -17.64 49.72 -0.53
C GLN A 115 -17.57 50.71 -1.70
N GLN A 116 -17.09 50.30 -2.88
CA GLN A 116 -17.08 51.16 -4.07
C GLN A 116 -18.49 51.54 -4.54
N LEU A 117 -19.45 50.62 -4.50
CA LEU A 117 -20.85 50.91 -4.87
C LEU A 117 -21.51 51.91 -3.91
N VAL A 118 -21.20 51.83 -2.62
CA VAL A 118 -21.70 52.80 -1.62
C VAL A 118 -21.08 54.18 -1.85
N MET A 119 -19.77 54.25 -2.10
CA MET A 119 -19.07 55.51 -2.36
C MET A 119 -19.61 56.21 -3.63
N ASN A 120 -19.84 55.44 -4.70
CA ASN A 120 -20.39 55.99 -5.94
C ASN A 120 -21.83 56.51 -5.78
N ARG A 121 -22.65 55.90 -4.90
CA ARG A 121 -24.00 56.40 -4.61
C ARG A 121 -23.99 57.69 -3.80
N LEU A 122 -23.05 57.84 -2.87
CA LEU A 122 -22.93 59.04 -2.04
C LEU A 122 -22.51 60.24 -2.90
N ASN A 123 -21.54 60.06 -3.79
CA ASN A 123 -21.10 61.12 -4.71
C ASN A 123 -22.20 61.53 -5.71
N ALA A 124 -23.09 60.62 -6.10
CA ALA A 124 -24.22 60.91 -6.99
C ALA A 124 -25.40 61.60 -6.29
N GLN A 125 -25.37 61.78 -4.97
CA GLN A 125 -26.38 62.52 -4.21
C GLN A 125 -25.91 63.96 -3.85
N GLU A 126 -24.65 64.29 -4.14
CA GLU A 126 -24.06 65.61 -3.87
C GLU A 126 -23.94 66.52 -5.11
N GLU A 127 -24.48 66.08 -6.26
CA GLU A 127 -24.74 66.90 -7.47
C GLU A 127 -26.24 67.21 -7.64
#